data_AF-A0A1W1UUV0-F1
#
_entry.id   AF-A0A1W1UUV0-F1
#
_cell.length_a   1.000
_cell.length_b   1.000
_cell.length_c   1.000
_cell.angle_alpha   90.00
_cell.angle_beta   90.00
_cell.angle_gamma   90.00
#
_symmetry.space_group_name_H-M   'P 1'
#
loop_
_entity.id
_entity.type
_entity.pdbx_description
1 polymer ?
#
loop_
_entity_poly.entity_id
_entity_poly.type
_entity_poly.pdbx_seq_one_letter_code
_entity_poly.pdbx_strand_id
1 'polypeptide(L)'
;MSPFPEHILIVGPRALDVLHLCLLFEEVGFPGQLHTVPSVMDARAFLQRRGPYWKSPPVDLLVIDLSLPADAGEELIQTLAAQPLRPFIVALVPPGKQASAETLPVSMRCPLAPHHREVQAILTALEDEEKLRA
;
A
#
# COMPACT_ATOMS: atom_id res chain seq x y z
N MET A 1 -1.55 23.35 -2.09
CA MET A 1 -1.56 21.88 -1.98
C MET A 1 -1.83 21.33 -3.35
N SER A 2 -0.99 20.41 -3.84
CA SER A 2 -1.29 19.64 -5.04
C SER A 2 -2.62 18.89 -4.84
N PRO A 3 -3.50 18.79 -5.85
CA PRO A 3 -4.72 17.99 -5.73
C PRO A 3 -4.45 16.47 -5.68
N PHE A 4 -3.20 16.05 -5.91
CA PHE A 4 -2.76 14.66 -5.89
C PHE A 4 -1.77 14.42 -4.75
N PRO A 5 -1.83 13.25 -4.08
CA PRO A 5 -0.83 12.89 -3.08
C PRO A 5 0.56 12.80 -3.74
N GLU A 6 1.54 13.50 -3.18
CA GLU A 6 2.93 13.49 -3.69
C GLU A 6 3.71 12.29 -3.15
N HIS A 7 3.40 11.85 -1.93
CA HIS A 7 4.05 10.71 -1.30
C HIS A 7 3.02 9.71 -0.76
N ILE A 8 3.00 8.53 -1.37
CA ILE A 8 2.15 7.40 -0.98
C ILE A 8 3.02 6.34 -0.30
N LEU A 9 2.62 5.90 0.90
CA LEU A 9 3.26 4.77 1.60
C LEU A 9 2.34 3.55 1.60
N ILE A 10 2.84 2.40 1.16
CA ILE A 10 2.13 1.12 1.17
C ILE A 10 2.80 0.16 2.15
N VAL A 11 1.99 -0.43 3.02
CA VAL A 11 2.45 -1.29 4.11
C VAL A 11 2.09 -2.74 3.83
N GLY A 12 3.10 -3.61 3.85
CA GLY A 12 2.99 -5.04 3.63
C GLY A 12 2.54 -5.47 2.23
N PRO A 13 2.88 -4.77 1.13
CA PRO A 13 2.50 -5.27 -0.18
C PRO A 13 3.27 -6.56 -0.49
N ARG A 14 2.61 -7.51 -1.17
CA ARG A 14 3.34 -8.65 -1.77
C ARG A 14 4.19 -8.13 -2.92
N ALA A 15 5.27 -8.84 -3.27
CA ALA A 15 6.14 -8.46 -4.39
C ALA A 15 5.34 -8.22 -5.68
N LEU A 16 4.34 -9.06 -5.90
CA LEU A 16 3.41 -8.94 -7.01
C LEU A 16 2.60 -7.63 -7.00
N ASP A 17 2.10 -7.23 -5.84
CA ASP A 17 1.28 -6.02 -5.70
C ASP A 17 2.12 -4.76 -5.98
N VAL A 18 3.39 -4.76 -5.57
CA VAL A 18 4.34 -3.69 -5.88
C VAL A 18 4.52 -3.55 -7.40
N LEU A 19 4.78 -4.65 -8.10
CA LEU A 19 4.98 -4.64 -9.55
C LEU A 19 3.74 -4.11 -10.28
N HIS A 20 2.54 -4.56 -9.89
CA HIS A 20 1.29 -4.07 -10.44
C HIS A 20 1.12 -2.55 -10.28
N LEU A 21 1.41 -2.04 -9.09
CA LEU A 21 1.26 -0.62 -8.79
C LEU A 21 2.27 0.23 -9.57
N CYS A 22 3.50 -0.26 -9.72
CA CYS A 22 4.50 0.41 -10.56
C CYS A 22 4.03 0.53 -12.02
N LEU A 23 3.56 -0.57 -12.62
CA LEU A 23 3.06 -0.57 -13.99
C LEU A 23 1.86 0.38 -14.16
N LEU A 24 0.91 0.33 -13.23
CA LEU A 24 -0.30 1.16 -13.27
C LEU A 24 0.03 2.64 -13.13
N PHE A 25 0.95 3.01 -12.23
CA PHE A 25 1.37 4.40 -12.03
C PHE A 25 2.16 4.94 -13.22
N GLU A 26 3.00 4.11 -13.84
CA GLU A 26 3.69 4.48 -15.07
C GLU A 26 2.71 4.70 -16.22
N GLU A 27 1.74 3.80 -16.41
CA GLU A 27 0.73 3.90 -17.47
C GLU A 27 -0.13 5.17 -17.36
N VAL A 28 -0.55 5.53 -16.14
CA VAL A 28 -1.39 6.72 -15.92
C VAL A 28 -0.58 8.01 -15.76
N GLY A 29 0.75 7.95 -15.82
CA GLY A 29 1.63 9.09 -15.62
C GLY A 29 1.48 9.74 -14.24
N PHE A 30 1.32 8.92 -13.20
CA PHE A 30 1.14 9.41 -11.83
C PHE A 30 2.39 10.21 -11.38
N PRO A 31 2.24 11.49 -10.99
CA PRO A 31 3.39 12.36 -10.73
C PRO A 31 4.01 12.19 -9.33
N GLY A 32 3.37 11.42 -8.44
CA GLY A 32 3.83 11.20 -7.08
C GLY A 32 4.86 10.08 -6.95
N GLN A 33 5.37 9.90 -5.74
CA GLN A 33 6.30 8.85 -5.38
C GLN A 33 5.62 7.78 -4.54
N LEU A 34 5.89 6.53 -4.91
CA LEU A 34 5.45 5.35 -4.19
C LEU A 34 6.57 4.83 -3.28
N HIS A 35 6.25 4.65 -2.01
CA HIS A 35 7.11 4.06 -0.99
C HIS A 35 6.48 2.77 -0.51
N THR A 36 7.28 1.72 -0.30
CA THR A 36 6.79 0.43 0.19
C THR A 36 7.60 -0.02 1.39
N VAL A 37 6.94 -0.57 2.40
CA VAL A 37 7.57 -1.18 3.57
C VAL A 37 6.95 -2.55 3.85
N PRO A 38 7.73 -3.56 4.26
CA PRO A 38 7.22 -4.93 4.36
C PRO A 38 6.37 -5.16 5.62
N SER A 39 6.45 -4.28 6.63
CA SER A 39 5.78 -4.48 7.91
C SER A 39 5.24 -3.19 8.53
N VAL A 40 4.33 -3.35 9.49
CA VAL A 40 3.82 -2.26 10.34
C VAL A 40 4.94 -1.60 11.16
N MET A 41 5.93 -2.39 11.62
CA MET A 41 7.06 -1.85 12.37
C MET A 41 7.91 -0.93 11.49
N ASP A 42 8.16 -1.34 10.25
CA ASP A 42 8.86 -0.52 9.27
C ASP A 42 8.05 0.72 8.90
N ALA A 43 6.72 0.61 8.79
CA ALA A 43 5.84 1.76 8.59
C ALA A 43 5.96 2.78 9.73
N ARG A 44 5.99 2.35 10.99
CA ARG A 44 6.21 3.24 12.14
C ARG A 44 7.58 3.91 12.06
N ALA A 45 8.63 3.16 11.74
CA ALA A 45 9.97 3.71 11.58
C ALA A 45 10.04 4.72 10.43
N PHE A 46 9.35 4.46 9.32
CA PHE A 46 9.23 5.36 8.16
C PHE A 46 8.53 6.66 8.54
N LEU A 47 7.34 6.58 9.14
CA LEU A 47 6.53 7.74 9.51
C LEU A 47 7.22 8.60 10.59
N GLN A 48 7.97 7.96 11.49
CA GLN A 48 8.77 8.66 12.51
C GLN A 48 10.13 9.14 12.00
N ARG A 49 10.49 8.81 10.75
CA ARG A 49 11.82 9.06 10.15
C ARG A 49 12.96 8.56 11.03
N ARG A 50 12.90 7.30 11.46
CA ARG A 50 13.88 6.66 12.34
C ARG A 50 14.70 5.62 11.59
N GLY A 51 15.93 5.41 12.06
CA GLY A 51 16.83 4.40 11.54
C GLY A 51 17.11 4.58 10.03
N PRO A 52 16.88 3.56 9.19
CA PRO A 52 17.15 3.66 7.75
C PRO A 52 16.26 4.68 7.04
N TYR A 53 15.14 5.09 7.65
CA TYR A 53 14.15 6.00 7.09
C TYR A 53 14.34 7.46 7.51
N TRP A 54 15.51 7.84 8.02
CA TRP A 54 15.73 9.19 8.55
C TRP A 54 15.57 10.33 7.53
N LYS A 55 15.72 10.04 6.23
CA LYS A 55 15.45 10.98 5.12
C LYS A 55 14.07 10.83 4.48
N SER A 56 13.20 9.96 5.02
CA SER A 56 11.91 9.69 4.40
C SER A 56 11.04 10.95 4.34
N PRO A 57 10.36 11.20 3.21
CA PRO A 57 9.49 12.37 3.09
C PRO A 57 8.26 12.26 3.99
N PRO A 58 7.56 13.38 4.30
CA PRO A 58 6.21 13.31 4.84
C PRO A 58 5.30 12.53 3.88
N VAL A 59 4.36 11.76 4.43
CA VAL A 59 3.42 10.95 3.67
C VAL A 59 2.08 11.67 3.59
N ASP A 60 1.48 11.72 2.40
CA ASP A 60 0.14 12.27 2.17
C ASP A 60 -0.94 11.19 2.28
N LEU A 61 -0.62 9.99 1.77
CA LEU A 61 -1.53 8.84 1.72
C LEU A 61 -0.83 7.59 2.24
N LEU A 62 -1.44 6.94 3.22
CA LEU A 62 -1.03 5.65 3.76
C LEU A 62 -2.02 4.58 3.34
N VAL A 63 -1.56 3.56 2.62
CA VAL A 63 -2.35 2.37 2.25
C VAL A 63 -1.84 1.18 3.05
N ILE A 64 -2.73 0.57 3.83
CA ILE A 64 -2.39 -0.59 4.67
C ILE A 64 -3.18 -1.79 4.17
N ASP A 65 -2.49 -2.88 3.86
CA ASP A 65 -3.14 -4.16 3.65
C ASP A 65 -3.49 -4.80 5.01
N LEU A 66 -4.78 -5.02 5.27
CA LEU A 66 -5.26 -5.71 6.48
C LEU A 66 -5.31 -7.24 6.32
N SER A 67 -4.71 -7.77 5.25
CA SER A 67 -4.30 -9.17 5.18
C SER A 67 -3.20 -9.50 6.19
N LEU A 68 -2.42 -8.49 6.60
CA LEU A 68 -1.47 -8.58 7.71
C LEU A 68 -2.16 -9.07 9.00
N PRO A 69 -1.42 -9.72 9.93
CA PRO A 69 -1.97 -10.15 11.21
C PRO A 69 -2.78 -9.03 11.86
N ALA A 70 -4.06 -9.31 12.16
CA ALA A 70 -5.10 -8.31 12.41
C ALA A 70 -4.70 -7.28 13.48
N ASP A 71 -3.99 -7.73 14.50
CA ASP A 71 -3.64 -6.92 15.67
C ASP A 71 -2.67 -5.78 15.33
N ALA A 72 -1.78 -5.95 14.35
CA ALA A 72 -0.74 -4.97 14.05
C ALA A 72 -1.26 -3.79 13.20
N GLY A 73 -2.12 -4.09 12.21
CA GLY A 73 -2.66 -3.07 11.30
C GLY A 73 -3.60 -2.10 12.00
N GLU A 74 -4.49 -2.62 12.85
CA GLU A 74 -5.44 -1.79 13.61
C GLU A 74 -4.74 -0.89 14.63
N GLU A 75 -3.74 -1.41 15.35
CA GLU A 75 -2.99 -0.62 16.33
C GLU A 75 -2.27 0.57 15.66
N LEU A 76 -1.71 0.37 14.46
CA LEU A 76 -1.10 1.45 13.68
C LEU A 76 -2.13 2.52 13.31
N ILE A 77 -3.29 2.11 12.81
CA ILE A 77 -4.38 3.04 12.44
C ILE A 77 -4.83 3.84 13.65
N GLN A 78 -5.07 3.18 14.80
CA GLN A 78 -5.47 3.87 16.03
C GLN A 78 -4.40 4.86 16.51
N THR A 79 -3.13 4.47 16.46
CA THR A 79 -2.00 5.33 16.82
C THR A 79 -1.96 6.59 15.94
N LEU A 80 -2.18 6.44 14.63
CA LEU A 80 -2.13 7.55 13.69
C LEU A 80 -3.39 8.42 13.74
N ALA A 81 -4.56 7.83 13.99
CA ALA A 81 -5.82 8.54 14.14
C ALA A 81 -5.78 9.54 15.31
N ALA A 82 -5.02 9.23 16.35
CA ALA A 82 -4.82 10.10 17.51
C ALA A 82 -3.91 11.33 17.22
N GLN A 83 -3.26 11.40 16.05
CA GLN A 83 -2.34 12.50 15.72
C GLN A 83 -3.06 13.67 15.04
N PRO A 84 -2.71 14.93 15.40
CA PRO A 84 -3.30 16.13 14.83
C PRO A 84 -2.88 16.35 13.36
N LEU A 85 -1.66 15.95 13.01
CA LEU A 85 -1.18 15.90 11.63
C LEU A 85 -1.00 14.43 11.27
N ARG A 86 -1.86 13.92 10.39
CA ARG A 86 -1.81 12.53 9.94
C ARG A 86 -2.04 12.46 8.43
N PRO A 87 -1.45 11.47 7.74
CA PRO A 87 -1.79 11.20 6.35
C PRO A 87 -3.27 10.79 6.24
N PHE A 88 -3.81 10.88 5.03
CA PHE A 88 -5.04 10.17 4.72
C PHE A 88 -4.76 8.65 4.80
N ILE A 89 -5.62 7.89 5.48
CA ILE A 89 -5.40 6.46 5.71
C ILE A 89 -6.46 5.68 4.94
N VAL A 90 -6.01 4.78 4.07
CA VAL A 90 -6.84 3.80 3.37
C VAL A 90 -6.45 2.42 3.85
N ALA A 91 -7.42 1.67 4.37
CA ALA A 91 -7.22 0.30 4.79
C ALA A 91 -7.89 -0.65 3.78
N LEU A 92 -7.11 -1.56 3.21
CA LEU A 92 -7.61 -2.59 2.30
C LEU A 92 -8.08 -3.78 3.15
N VAL A 93 -9.39 -3.98 3.21
CA VAL A 93 -10.01 -5.07 3.97
C VAL A 93 -10.25 -6.24 3.02
N PRO A 94 -9.61 -7.42 3.24
CA PRO A 94 -9.88 -8.58 2.41
C PRO A 94 -11.32 -9.10 2.61
N PRO A 95 -11.90 -9.78 1.60
CA PRO A 95 -13.24 -10.32 1.69
C PRO A 95 -13.43 -11.19 2.93
N GLY A 96 -14.53 -10.97 3.67
CA GLY A 96 -14.85 -11.74 4.88
C GLY A 96 -14.25 -11.20 6.18
N LYS A 97 -13.36 -10.21 6.13
CA LYS A 97 -13.01 -9.38 7.31
C LYS A 97 -13.91 -8.15 7.38
N GLN A 98 -14.21 -7.69 8.59
CA GLN A 98 -14.89 -6.42 8.83
C GLN A 98 -13.90 -5.44 9.44
N ALA A 99 -13.88 -4.21 8.95
CA ALA A 99 -13.20 -3.12 9.63
C ALA A 99 -14.17 -2.49 10.63
N SER A 100 -13.68 -2.15 11.83
CA SER A 100 -14.43 -1.36 12.80
C SER A 100 -14.56 0.12 12.42
N ALA A 101 -13.86 0.57 11.38
CA ALA A 101 -13.88 1.96 10.89
C ALA A 101 -14.92 2.16 9.79
N GLU A 102 -15.33 3.41 9.55
CA GLU A 102 -16.25 3.78 8.48
C GLU A 102 -15.69 3.31 7.11
N THR A 103 -16.36 2.35 6.49
CA THR A 103 -15.97 1.81 5.19
C THR A 103 -16.53 2.69 4.08
N LEU A 104 -15.65 3.35 3.34
CA LEU A 104 -16.03 4.02 2.10
C LEU A 104 -15.92 3.03 0.93
N PRO A 105 -16.99 2.81 0.14
CA PRO A 105 -16.89 1.98 -1.05
C PRO A 105 -16.03 2.70 -2.10
N VAL A 106 -14.80 2.23 -2.28
CA VAL A 106 -13.89 2.73 -3.33
C VAL A 106 -13.98 1.78 -4.53
N SER A 107 -14.48 2.28 -5.65
CA SER A 107 -14.44 1.57 -6.94
C SER A 107 -13.16 1.99 -7.66
N MET A 108 -12.18 1.08 -7.74
CA MET A 108 -10.98 1.31 -8.55
C MET A 108 -11.25 0.85 -9.98
N ARG A 109 -11.10 1.76 -10.95
CA ARG A 109 -11.01 1.38 -12.36
C ARG A 109 -9.57 1.00 -12.66
N CYS A 110 -9.31 -0.28 -12.91
CA CYS A 110 -7.99 -0.76 -13.31
C CYS A 110 -7.81 -0.50 -14.83
N PRO A 111 -6.88 0.38 -15.24
CA PRO A 111 -6.63 0.68 -16.65
C PRO A 111 -6.03 -0.50 -17.41
N LEU A 112 -5.43 -1.49 -16.71
CA LEU A 112 -4.84 -2.69 -17.30
C LEU A 112 -5.86 -3.67 -17.93
N ALA A 113 -7.16 -3.35 -17.96
CA ALA A 113 -8.18 -4.22 -18.54
C ALA A 113 -7.85 -4.76 -19.95
N PRO A 114 -7.23 -3.99 -20.88
CA PRO A 114 -6.84 -4.52 -22.19
C PRO A 114 -5.71 -5.56 -22.15
N HIS A 115 -4.81 -5.48 -21.17
CA HIS A 115 -3.59 -6.30 -21.05
C HIS A 115 -3.63 -7.30 -19.88
N HIS A 116 -4.77 -7.37 -19.18
CA HIS A 116 -4.93 -8.14 -17.96
C HIS A 116 -4.49 -9.61 -18.09
N ARG A 117 -4.72 -10.24 -19.24
CA ARG A 117 -4.31 -11.64 -19.48
C ARG A 117 -2.81 -11.82 -19.59
N GLU A 118 -2.12 -10.96 -20.33
CA GLU A 118 -0.67 -11.05 -20.52
C GLU A 118 0.05 -10.76 -19.21
N VAL A 119 -0.42 -9.74 -18.49
CA VAL A 119 0.08 -9.38 -17.17
C VAL A 119 -0.16 -10.53 -16.20
N GLN A 120 -1.39 -11.06 -16.06
CA GLN A 120 -1.66 -12.23 -15.20
C GLN A 120 -0.77 -13.44 -15.49
N ALA A 121 -0.47 -13.73 -16.75
CA ALA A 121 0.36 -14.87 -17.14
C ALA A 121 1.81 -14.71 -16.65
N ILE A 122 2.41 -13.52 -16.84
CA ILE A 122 3.76 -13.21 -16.35
C ILE A 122 3.81 -13.33 -14.82
N LEU A 123 2.75 -12.88 -14.16
CA LEU A 123 2.71 -12.79 -12.71
C LEU A 123 2.47 -14.13 -12.03
N THR A 124 1.63 -14.97 -12.62
CA THR A 124 1.46 -16.36 -12.15
C THR A 124 2.80 -17.08 -12.20
N ALA A 125 3.58 -16.88 -13.27
CA ALA A 125 4.92 -17.46 -13.38
C ALA A 125 5.89 -16.94 -12.30
N LEU A 126 5.78 -15.66 -11.92
CA LEU A 126 6.59 -15.08 -10.84
C LEU A 126 6.18 -15.60 -9.44
N GLU A 127 4.88 -15.72 -9.15
CA GLU A 127 4.40 -16.28 -7.88
C GLU A 127 4.82 -17.75 -7.70
N ASP A 128 4.81 -18.53 -8.79
CA ASP A 128 5.25 -19.92 -8.77
C ASP A 128 6.75 -20.03 -8.53
N GLU A 129 7.57 -19.14 -9.12
CA GLU A 129 9.01 -19.08 -8.81
C GLU A 129 9.29 -18.68 -7.36
N GLU A 130 8.54 -17.73 -6.81
CA GLU A 130 8.73 -17.26 -5.43
C GLU A 130 8.38 -18.36 -4.42
N LYS A 131 7.30 -19.12 -4.67
CA LYS A 131 6.95 -20.32 -3.89
C LYS A 131 7.96 -21.45 -4.02
N LEU A 132 8.65 -21.56 -5.16
CA LEU A 132 9.67 -22.61 -5.37
C LEU A 132 10.99 -22.29 -4.65
N ARG A 133 11.22 -21.02 -4.28
CA ARG A 133 12.43 -20.54 -3.60
C ARG A 133 12.28 -20.39 -2.08
N ALA A 134 11.08 -20.51 -1.55
CA ALA A 134 10.75 -20.48 -0.11
C ALA A 134 10.71 -21.89 0.49
#